data_AF-A0A9E7N8L1-F1
#
_entry.id   AF-A0A9E7N8L1-F1
#
_cell.length_a   1.000
_cell.length_b   1.000
_cell.length_c   1.000
_cell.angle_alpha   90.00
_cell.angle_beta   90.00
_cell.angle_gamma   90.00
#
_symmetry.space_group_name_H-M   'P 1'
#
loop_
_entity.id
_entity.type
_entity.pdbx_description
1 polymer ?
#
loop_
_entity_poly.entity_id
_entity_poly.type
_entity_poly.pdbx_seq_one_letter_code
_entity_poly.pdbx_strand_id
1 'polypeptide(L)'
;MTARDDRRPRETNAENGGGRDDESRLFSYALPFLAALFLALGIAGTVLGGWSIVQPAIGGCADPVIGVSTPEETEQRLSDVGPVVETLEFESLSEAERRAVLEAIEDPHQEGTVEGSFDHRKAFNRGVVISGGEVGEARYATLRSESRCLGVDPVALPLGLISLLVGVGAFTLVGVENYPWEFRWSPARERLREGGRSRDGEDGDDGEGRKDSEDREDDKDDRGRNDSEVSRDADERRWDRRER
;
A
#
# COMPACT_ATOMS: atom_id res chain seq x y z
N MET A 1 69.84 -64.93 -17.04
CA MET A 1 69.05 -63.92 -16.33
C MET A 1 68.23 -63.16 -17.37
N THR A 2 67.00 -63.59 -17.61
CA THR A 2 66.06 -62.98 -18.56
C THR A 2 64.85 -62.50 -17.76
N ALA A 3 64.74 -61.19 -17.60
CA ALA A 3 63.61 -60.56 -16.92
C ALA A 3 62.39 -60.56 -17.84
N ARG A 4 61.34 -61.24 -17.41
CA ARG A 4 60.04 -61.36 -18.09
C ARG A 4 59.18 -60.16 -17.67
N ASP A 5 58.91 -59.26 -18.60
CA ASP A 5 58.06 -58.07 -18.39
C ASP A 5 56.58 -58.49 -18.53
N ASP A 6 55.94 -58.81 -17.41
CA ASP A 6 54.50 -59.11 -17.31
C ASP A 6 53.71 -57.78 -17.22
N ARG A 7 53.51 -57.10 -18.35
CA ARG A 7 52.48 -56.05 -18.46
C ARG A 7 51.17 -56.66 -18.94
N ARG A 8 50.29 -56.99 -17.99
CA ARG A 8 48.87 -57.18 -18.31
C ARG A 8 48.25 -55.84 -18.71
N PRO A 9 47.50 -55.76 -19.82
CA PRO A 9 46.67 -54.60 -20.10
C PRO A 9 45.59 -54.50 -19.02
N ARG A 10 45.57 -53.37 -18.32
CA ARG A 10 44.53 -53.03 -17.36
C ARG A 10 43.31 -52.63 -18.18
N GLU A 11 42.36 -53.55 -18.32
CA GLU A 11 41.04 -53.26 -18.89
C GLU A 11 40.41 -52.15 -18.07
N THR A 12 40.32 -50.97 -18.66
CA THR A 12 39.56 -49.85 -18.12
C THR A 12 38.09 -50.15 -18.36
N ASN A 13 37.43 -50.72 -17.36
CA ASN A 13 35.98 -50.73 -17.26
C ASN A 13 35.49 -49.27 -17.20
N ALA A 14 35.22 -48.71 -18.37
CA ALA A 14 34.43 -47.49 -18.54
C ALA A 14 32.94 -47.83 -18.34
N GLU A 15 32.59 -48.36 -17.17
CA GLU A 15 31.21 -48.52 -16.77
C GLU A 15 30.72 -47.25 -16.09
N ASN A 16 29.81 -46.53 -16.77
CA ASN A 16 28.73 -45.75 -16.17
C ASN A 16 29.10 -44.78 -15.04
N GLY A 17 29.99 -43.82 -15.32
CA GLY A 17 30.30 -42.70 -14.42
C GLY A 17 29.33 -41.50 -14.50
N GLY A 18 28.31 -41.52 -15.36
CA GLY A 18 27.45 -40.35 -15.62
C GLY A 18 26.35 -40.07 -14.60
N GLY A 19 25.97 -41.02 -13.75
CA GLY A 19 24.78 -40.86 -12.88
C GLY A 19 25.04 -40.22 -11.52
N ARG A 20 26.23 -40.41 -10.93
CA ARG A 20 26.49 -39.97 -9.54
C ARG A 20 26.78 -38.47 -9.44
N ASP A 21 27.36 -37.89 -10.48
CA ASP A 21 27.77 -36.49 -10.47
C ASP A 21 26.58 -35.55 -10.71
N ASP A 22 25.62 -35.97 -11.53
CA ASP A 22 24.38 -35.22 -11.79
C ASP A 22 23.42 -35.30 -10.60
N GLU A 23 23.30 -36.46 -9.94
CA GLU A 23 22.50 -36.61 -8.72
C GLU A 23 23.04 -35.76 -7.55
N SER A 24 24.37 -35.69 -7.42
CA SER A 24 25.04 -34.85 -6.42
C SER A 24 24.82 -33.36 -6.68
N ARG A 25 24.89 -32.90 -7.95
CA ARG A 25 24.64 -31.50 -8.32
C ARG A 25 23.19 -31.10 -8.13
N LEU A 26 22.26 -31.96 -8.50
CA LEU A 26 20.83 -31.73 -8.26
C LEU A 26 20.57 -31.57 -6.76
N PHE A 27 21.19 -32.39 -5.91
CA PHE A 27 21.04 -32.26 -4.46
C PHE A 27 21.65 -30.95 -3.92
N SER A 28 22.83 -30.54 -4.42
CA SER A 28 23.48 -29.31 -3.97
C SER A 28 22.75 -28.03 -4.35
N TYR A 29 22.02 -27.99 -5.47
CA TYR A 29 21.37 -26.77 -5.95
C TYR A 29 19.84 -26.78 -5.84
N ALA A 30 19.18 -27.91 -6.09
CA ALA A 30 17.72 -28.00 -6.06
C ALA A 30 17.18 -27.95 -4.62
N LEU A 31 17.86 -28.60 -3.67
CA LEU A 31 17.42 -28.63 -2.28
C LEU A 31 17.39 -27.23 -1.62
N PRO A 32 18.46 -26.41 -1.68
CA PRO A 32 18.41 -25.06 -1.10
C PRO A 32 17.43 -24.14 -1.84
N PHE A 33 17.28 -24.31 -3.16
CA PHE A 33 16.29 -23.56 -3.92
C PHE A 33 14.86 -23.88 -3.47
N LEU A 34 14.53 -25.17 -3.35
CA LEU A 34 13.22 -25.61 -2.84
C LEU A 34 12.99 -25.14 -1.41
N ALA A 35 14.00 -25.22 -0.54
CA ALA A 35 13.92 -24.72 0.84
C ALA A 35 13.57 -23.22 0.87
N ALA A 36 14.23 -22.40 0.05
CA ALA A 36 13.94 -20.98 -0.07
C ALA A 36 12.54 -20.70 -0.62
N LEU A 37 12.09 -21.49 -1.61
CA LEU A 37 10.75 -21.39 -2.17
C LEU A 37 9.67 -21.70 -1.14
N PHE A 38 9.81 -22.81 -0.40
CA PHE A 38 8.88 -23.18 0.67
C PHE A 38 8.87 -22.16 1.81
N LEU A 39 10.03 -21.61 2.16
CA LEU A 39 10.12 -20.53 3.15
C LEU A 39 9.36 -19.28 2.68
N ALA A 40 9.56 -18.86 1.42
CA ALA A 40 8.87 -17.70 0.85
C ALA A 40 7.35 -17.89 0.79
N LEU A 41 6.89 -19.05 0.31
CA LEU A 41 5.48 -19.42 0.30
C LEU A 41 4.90 -19.50 1.72
N GLY A 42 5.69 -19.99 2.67
CA GLY A 42 5.31 -20.06 4.07
C GLY A 42 5.13 -18.68 4.70
N ILE A 43 6.02 -17.74 4.43
CA ILE A 43 5.89 -16.35 4.88
C ILE A 43 4.67 -15.70 4.24
N ALA A 44 4.49 -15.81 2.93
CA ALA A 44 3.34 -15.23 2.23
C ALA A 44 2.01 -15.79 2.78
N GLY A 45 1.92 -17.12 2.96
CA GLY A 45 0.73 -17.78 3.49
C GLY A 45 0.45 -17.43 4.95
N THR A 46 1.49 -17.31 5.79
CA THR A 46 1.31 -16.93 7.20
C THR A 46 0.93 -15.47 7.37
N VAL A 47 1.50 -14.55 6.58
CA VAL A 47 1.11 -13.13 6.60
C VAL A 47 -0.33 -12.96 6.12
N LEU A 48 -0.68 -13.51 4.95
CA LEU A 48 -2.02 -13.39 4.40
C LEU A 48 -3.08 -14.10 5.27
N GLY A 49 -2.79 -15.30 5.74
CA GLY A 49 -3.68 -16.06 6.62
C GLY A 49 -3.77 -15.49 8.03
N GLY A 50 -2.68 -14.92 8.55
CA GLY A 50 -2.71 -14.22 9.84
C GLY A 50 -3.58 -12.97 9.77
N TRP A 51 -3.48 -12.23 8.66
CA TRP A 51 -4.28 -11.03 8.43
C TRP A 51 -5.78 -11.33 8.38
N SER A 52 -6.20 -12.47 7.84
CA SER A 52 -7.63 -12.85 7.81
C SER A 52 -8.23 -13.14 9.19
N ILE A 53 -7.42 -13.49 10.19
CA ILE A 53 -7.91 -13.67 11.57
C ILE A 53 -8.09 -12.32 12.27
N VAL A 54 -7.18 -11.37 11.99
CA VAL A 54 -7.20 -10.04 12.63
C VAL A 54 -8.24 -9.12 11.99
N GLN A 55 -8.47 -9.23 10.68
CA GLN A 55 -9.41 -8.38 9.93
C GLN A 55 -10.83 -8.29 10.51
N PRO A 56 -11.49 -9.39 10.92
CA PRO A 56 -12.80 -9.31 11.56
C PRO A 56 -12.75 -8.60 12.92
N ALA A 57 -11.67 -8.79 13.68
CA ALA A 57 -11.53 -8.22 15.02
C ALA A 57 -11.29 -6.70 15.01
N ILE A 58 -10.73 -6.17 13.92
CA ILE A 58 -10.52 -4.72 13.73
C ILE A 58 -11.67 -4.04 12.95
N GLY A 59 -12.75 -4.76 12.63
CA GLY A 59 -13.88 -4.23 11.87
C GLY A 59 -13.56 -3.93 10.40
N GLY A 60 -12.45 -4.41 9.85
CA GLY A 60 -12.01 -4.13 8.47
C GLY A 60 -12.82 -4.83 7.38
N CYS A 61 -13.72 -5.73 7.79
CA CYS A 61 -14.75 -6.35 6.95
C CYS A 61 -16.12 -5.66 7.13
N ALA A 62 -16.12 -4.38 7.52
CA ALA A 62 -17.32 -3.58 7.64
C ALA A 62 -18.12 -3.57 6.35
N ASP A 63 -19.43 -3.38 6.48
CA ASP A 63 -20.32 -3.15 5.36
C ASP A 63 -19.82 -2.01 4.44
N PRO A 64 -20.10 -2.07 3.13
CA PRO A 64 -19.57 -1.09 2.19
C PRO A 64 -20.10 0.31 2.52
N VAL A 65 -19.20 1.29 2.47
CA VAL A 65 -19.49 2.69 2.82
C VAL A 65 -19.69 3.49 1.55
N ILE A 66 -20.86 4.12 1.43
CA ILE A 66 -21.16 5.10 0.39
C ILE A 66 -20.91 6.50 0.92
N GLY A 67 -20.40 7.37 0.04
CA GLY A 67 -20.28 8.79 0.30
C GLY A 67 -21.26 9.57 -0.56
N VAL A 68 -21.94 10.55 0.01
CA VAL A 68 -22.94 11.37 -0.70
C VAL A 68 -22.55 12.84 -0.62
N SER A 69 -22.22 13.44 -1.76
CA SER A 69 -21.85 14.86 -1.82
C SER A 69 -23.05 15.77 -1.60
N THR A 70 -22.78 16.98 -1.10
CA THR A 70 -23.81 18.04 -1.04
C THR A 70 -24.26 18.44 -2.45
N PRO A 71 -25.43 19.09 -2.59
CA PRO A 71 -25.90 19.57 -3.89
C PRO A 71 -24.90 20.51 -4.57
N GLU A 72 -24.27 21.42 -3.81
CA GLU A 72 -23.29 22.38 -4.35
C GLU A 72 -22.03 21.67 -4.87
N GLU A 73 -21.52 20.70 -4.11
CA GLU A 73 -20.38 19.88 -4.54
C GLU A 73 -20.73 19.00 -5.75
N THR A 74 -21.99 18.57 -5.85
CA THR A 74 -22.50 17.75 -6.95
C THR A 74 -22.50 18.54 -8.25
N GLU A 75 -23.01 19.77 -8.25
CA GLU A 75 -22.98 20.66 -9.42
C GLU A 75 -21.55 20.95 -9.89
N GLN A 76 -20.64 21.18 -8.94
CA GLN A 76 -19.23 21.41 -9.24
C GLN A 76 -18.60 20.16 -9.90
N ARG A 77 -18.81 18.97 -9.33
CA ARG A 77 -18.30 17.71 -9.91
C ARG A 77 -18.88 17.41 -11.28
N LEU A 78 -20.18 17.62 -11.49
CA LEU A 78 -20.82 17.37 -12.78
C LEU A 78 -20.29 18.31 -13.88
N SER A 79 -19.90 19.51 -13.50
CA SER A 79 -19.24 20.46 -14.42
C SER A 79 -17.84 20.00 -14.85
N ASP A 80 -17.12 19.28 -13.99
CA ASP A 80 -15.75 18.80 -14.23
C ASP A 80 -15.68 17.42 -14.93
N VAL A 81 -16.58 16.50 -14.59
CA VAL A 81 -16.52 15.07 -15.03
C VAL A 81 -17.17 14.84 -16.40
N GLY A 82 -17.98 15.80 -16.89
CA GLY A 82 -18.68 15.71 -18.16
C GLY A 82 -20.03 14.96 -18.09
N PRO A 83 -20.81 14.94 -19.19
CA PRO A 83 -22.25 14.68 -19.17
C PRO A 83 -22.69 13.20 -19.03
N VAL A 84 -21.81 12.28 -18.65
CA VAL A 84 -22.08 10.83 -18.69
C VAL A 84 -22.03 10.20 -17.29
N VAL A 85 -22.76 10.78 -16.34
CA VAL A 85 -22.99 10.15 -15.03
C VAL A 85 -24.37 9.50 -15.07
N GLU A 86 -24.44 8.24 -14.66
CA GLU A 86 -25.71 7.52 -14.53
C GLU A 86 -26.55 8.20 -13.46
N THR A 87 -27.86 8.33 -13.71
CA THR A 87 -28.82 8.88 -12.74
C THR A 87 -29.73 7.76 -12.27
N LEU A 88 -29.85 7.61 -10.95
CA LEU A 88 -30.77 6.69 -10.30
C LEU A 88 -31.82 7.46 -9.51
N GLU A 89 -33.06 7.00 -9.59
CA GLU A 89 -34.12 7.53 -8.74
C GLU A 89 -34.01 6.91 -7.34
N PHE A 90 -34.23 7.70 -6.29
CA PHE A 90 -34.11 7.24 -4.90
C PHE A 90 -35.02 6.03 -4.61
N GLU A 91 -36.19 5.98 -5.22
CA GLU A 91 -37.18 4.91 -5.06
C GLU A 91 -36.76 3.61 -5.75
N SER A 92 -35.83 3.68 -6.71
CA SER A 92 -35.28 2.49 -7.38
C SER A 92 -34.23 1.78 -6.54
N LEU A 93 -33.67 2.45 -5.53
CA LEU A 93 -32.67 1.91 -4.62
C LEU A 93 -33.26 0.84 -3.69
N SER A 94 -32.43 -0.11 -3.29
CA SER A 94 -32.78 -1.11 -2.28
C SER A 94 -33.09 -0.44 -0.94
N GLU A 95 -33.76 -1.15 -0.02
CA GLU A 95 -34.01 -0.59 1.32
C GLU A 95 -32.70 -0.27 2.07
N ALA A 96 -31.68 -1.12 1.92
CA ALA A 96 -30.37 -0.91 2.53
C ALA A 96 -29.63 0.30 1.92
N GLU A 97 -29.69 0.44 0.59
CA GLU A 97 -29.10 1.58 -0.12
C GLU A 97 -29.76 2.90 0.29
N ARG A 98 -31.10 2.94 0.35
CA ARG A 98 -31.84 4.15 0.77
C ARG A 98 -31.46 4.59 2.18
N ARG A 99 -31.40 3.63 3.11
CA ARG A 99 -31.00 3.91 4.49
C ARG A 99 -29.58 4.47 4.56
N ALA A 100 -28.64 3.86 3.84
CA ALA A 100 -27.27 4.33 3.80
C ALA A 100 -27.16 5.73 3.16
N VAL A 101 -27.97 6.04 2.14
CA VAL A 101 -27.95 7.37 1.51
C VAL A 101 -28.48 8.43 2.48
N LEU A 102 -29.55 8.12 3.21
CA LEU A 102 -30.09 9.01 4.23
C LEU A 102 -29.11 9.20 5.39
N GLU A 103 -28.49 8.12 5.87
CA GLU A 103 -27.42 8.17 6.87
C GLU A 103 -26.27 9.07 6.40
N ALA A 104 -25.81 8.90 5.15
CA ALA A 104 -24.76 9.72 4.58
C ALA A 104 -25.15 11.21 4.45
N ILE A 105 -26.42 11.54 4.28
CA ILE A 105 -26.88 12.94 4.23
C ILE A 105 -26.87 13.57 5.63
N GLU A 106 -27.19 12.78 6.66
CA GLU A 106 -27.22 13.23 8.05
C GLU A 106 -25.84 13.25 8.71
N ASP A 107 -24.91 12.44 8.20
CA ASP A 107 -23.57 12.28 8.74
C ASP A 107 -22.64 13.47 8.36
N PRO A 108 -21.91 14.08 9.33
CA PRO A 108 -21.00 15.19 9.05
C PRO A 108 -19.84 14.86 8.09
N HIS A 109 -19.44 13.59 8.00
CA HIS A 109 -18.43 13.11 7.06
C HIS A 109 -19.03 12.71 5.71
N GLN A 110 -20.36 12.82 5.56
CA GLN A 110 -21.11 12.47 4.38
C GLN A 110 -21.02 10.99 4.01
N GLU A 111 -20.92 10.12 5.01
CA GLU A 111 -20.70 8.69 4.85
C GLU A 111 -21.86 7.87 5.46
N GLY A 112 -22.26 6.81 4.76
CA GLY A 112 -23.33 5.92 5.21
C GLY A 112 -23.03 4.48 4.86
N THR A 113 -23.46 3.56 5.72
CA THR A 113 -23.07 2.15 5.66
C THR A 113 -24.21 1.32 5.08
N VAL A 114 -23.92 0.56 4.01
CA VAL A 114 -24.95 -0.28 3.36
C VAL A 114 -25.07 -1.62 4.06
N GLU A 115 -25.93 -1.69 5.06
CA GLU A 115 -26.28 -2.92 5.77
C GLU A 115 -27.36 -3.71 5.01
N GLY A 116 -26.93 -4.69 4.19
CA GLY A 116 -27.84 -5.62 3.49
C GLY A 116 -27.59 -5.73 1.99
N SER A 117 -28.67 -5.83 1.20
CA SER A 117 -28.57 -6.01 -0.26
C SER A 117 -28.09 -4.72 -0.94
N PHE A 118 -27.06 -4.86 -1.78
CA PHE A 118 -26.46 -3.73 -2.50
C PHE A 118 -26.53 -3.97 -4.03
N ASP A 119 -27.71 -3.72 -4.59
CA ASP A 119 -28.09 -4.09 -5.95
C ASP A 119 -27.40 -3.21 -7.00
N HIS A 120 -27.25 -1.91 -6.70
CA HIS A 120 -26.66 -0.90 -7.57
C HIS A 120 -25.17 -0.67 -7.29
N ARG A 121 -24.47 -1.61 -6.63
CA ARG A 121 -23.04 -1.50 -6.28
C ARG A 121 -22.17 -1.01 -7.42
N LYS A 122 -22.40 -1.51 -8.65
CA LYS A 122 -21.62 -1.11 -9.83
C LYS A 122 -21.83 0.35 -10.24
N ALA A 123 -23.02 0.91 -10.02
CA ALA A 123 -23.31 2.31 -10.30
C ALA A 123 -22.61 3.21 -9.27
N PHE A 124 -22.75 2.91 -7.97
CA PHE A 124 -22.04 3.62 -6.91
C PHE A 124 -20.51 3.59 -7.08
N ASN A 125 -19.94 2.49 -7.56
CA ASN A 125 -18.50 2.40 -7.82
C ASN A 125 -18.02 3.30 -8.97
N ARG A 126 -18.89 3.60 -9.94
CA ARG A 126 -18.59 4.53 -11.05
C ARG A 126 -18.90 5.98 -10.70
N GLY A 127 -19.60 6.23 -9.59
CA GLY A 127 -20.26 7.49 -9.33
C GLY A 127 -21.65 7.51 -9.98
N VAL A 128 -22.64 7.92 -9.21
CA VAL A 128 -24.04 7.97 -9.64
C VAL A 128 -24.70 9.22 -9.07
N VAL A 129 -25.58 9.85 -9.83
CA VAL A 129 -26.42 10.94 -9.31
C VAL A 129 -27.73 10.34 -8.84
N ILE A 130 -28.10 10.62 -7.59
CA ILE A 130 -29.36 10.18 -7.00
C ILE A 130 -30.32 11.36 -7.02
N SER A 131 -31.48 11.18 -7.65
CA SER A 131 -32.55 12.17 -7.72
C SER A 131 -33.85 11.64 -7.11
N GLY A 132 -34.72 12.57 -6.69
CA GLY A 132 -36.07 12.23 -6.25
C GLY A 132 -36.20 11.83 -4.78
N GLY A 133 -37.42 11.46 -4.40
CA GLY A 133 -37.77 10.97 -3.06
C GLY A 133 -37.40 11.91 -1.91
N GLU A 134 -36.88 11.30 -0.84
CA GLU A 134 -36.50 11.98 0.41
C GLU A 134 -35.14 12.70 0.32
N VAL A 135 -34.39 12.47 -0.76
CA VAL A 135 -33.13 13.18 -1.04
C VAL A 135 -33.43 14.63 -1.44
N GLY A 136 -34.55 14.86 -2.13
CA GLY A 136 -34.98 16.18 -2.59
C GLY A 136 -34.18 16.66 -3.80
N GLU A 137 -32.99 17.23 -3.55
CA GLU A 137 -32.08 17.70 -4.60
C GLU A 137 -31.17 16.60 -5.11
N ALA A 138 -30.72 16.71 -6.37
CA ALA A 138 -29.84 15.71 -6.97
C ALA A 138 -28.49 15.68 -6.26
N ARG A 139 -28.09 14.52 -5.72
CA ARG A 139 -26.81 14.34 -5.02
C ARG A 139 -25.95 13.31 -5.69
N TYR A 140 -24.66 13.62 -5.85
CA TYR A 140 -23.67 12.68 -6.34
C TYR A 140 -23.28 11.72 -5.23
N ALA A 141 -23.47 10.42 -5.48
CA ALA A 141 -23.08 9.37 -4.58
C ALA A 141 -21.98 8.51 -5.21
N THR A 142 -21.01 8.12 -4.39
CA THR A 142 -19.89 7.26 -4.79
C THR A 142 -19.59 6.25 -3.71
N LEU A 143 -19.04 5.11 -4.10
CA LEU A 143 -18.51 4.15 -3.15
C LEU A 143 -17.18 4.70 -2.59
N ARG A 144 -17.12 4.98 -1.28
CA ARG A 144 -15.91 5.52 -0.61
C ARG A 144 -14.96 4.41 -0.21
N SER A 145 -15.52 3.30 0.26
CA SER A 145 -14.75 2.14 0.66
C SER A 145 -15.35 0.87 0.07
N GLU A 146 -14.57 0.21 -0.78
CA GLU A 146 -14.76 -1.20 -1.07
C GLU A 146 -14.06 -2.00 0.03
N SER A 147 -14.75 -2.26 1.13
CA SER A 147 -14.36 -3.27 2.11
C SER A 147 -14.53 -4.67 1.48
N ARG A 148 -13.70 -4.99 0.47
CA ARG A 148 -13.53 -6.37 0.02
C ARG A 148 -12.67 -7.07 1.06
N CYS A 149 -13.31 -7.90 1.87
CA CYS A 149 -12.58 -8.86 2.69
C CYS A 149 -11.63 -9.64 1.79
N LEU A 150 -10.38 -9.81 2.25
CA LEU A 150 -9.41 -10.65 1.57
C LEU A 150 -9.91 -12.09 1.76
N GLY A 151 -10.58 -12.61 0.73
CA GLY A 151 -11.10 -13.97 0.71
C GLY A 151 -9.98 -14.98 0.57
N VAL A 152 -9.25 -15.21 1.64
CA VAL A 152 -8.28 -16.31 1.73
C VAL A 152 -8.99 -17.55 2.25
N ASP A 153 -8.71 -18.69 1.62
CA ASP A 153 -9.19 -19.98 2.10
C ASP A 153 -8.64 -20.22 3.52
N PRO A 154 -9.46 -20.66 4.51
CA PRO A 154 -8.98 -20.95 5.86
C PRO A 154 -7.83 -21.97 5.89
N VAL A 155 -7.65 -22.76 4.82
CA VAL A 155 -6.55 -23.72 4.69
C VAL A 155 -5.20 -23.05 4.34
N ALA A 156 -5.20 -21.78 3.90
CA ALA A 156 -3.98 -21.05 3.52
C ALA A 156 -3.02 -20.86 4.70
N LEU A 157 -3.52 -20.56 5.90
CA LEU A 157 -2.70 -20.39 7.10
C LEU A 157 -1.99 -21.70 7.53
N PRO A 158 -2.68 -22.84 7.74
CA PRO A 158 -2.00 -24.07 8.12
C PRO A 158 -1.03 -24.56 7.03
N LEU A 159 -1.38 -24.41 5.75
CA LEU A 159 -0.45 -24.73 4.66
C LEU A 159 0.78 -23.81 4.64
N GLY A 160 0.61 -22.52 4.92
CA GLY A 160 1.70 -21.57 5.08
C GLY A 160 2.64 -21.97 6.22
N LEU A 161 2.09 -22.33 7.39
CA LEU A 161 2.89 -22.80 8.53
C LEU A 161 3.65 -24.09 8.21
N ILE A 162 3.00 -25.07 7.59
CA ILE A 162 3.66 -26.32 7.19
C ILE A 162 4.80 -26.04 6.20
N SER A 163 4.54 -25.20 5.20
CA SER A 163 5.54 -24.81 4.20
C SER A 163 6.73 -24.10 4.85
N LEU A 164 6.48 -23.21 5.81
CA LEU A 164 7.52 -22.52 6.56
C LEU A 164 8.37 -23.50 7.39
N LEU A 165 7.73 -24.46 8.09
CA LEU A 165 8.44 -25.48 8.87
C LEU A 165 9.29 -26.39 7.99
N VAL A 166 8.76 -26.79 6.82
CA VAL A 166 9.50 -27.59 5.83
C VAL A 166 10.70 -26.80 5.28
N GLY A 167 10.50 -25.52 4.92
CA GLY A 167 11.55 -24.64 4.43
C GLY A 167 12.67 -24.45 5.46
N VAL A 168 12.32 -24.16 6.71
CA VAL A 168 13.29 -24.03 7.82
C VAL A 168 14.01 -25.35 8.07
N GLY A 169 13.29 -26.48 8.12
CA GLY A 169 13.88 -27.80 8.34
C GLY A 169 14.85 -28.21 7.23
N ALA A 170 14.50 -27.96 5.97
CA ALA A 170 15.39 -28.22 4.84
C ALA A 170 16.62 -27.30 4.88
N PHE A 171 16.43 -26.02 5.25
CA PHE A 171 17.53 -25.07 5.37
C PHE A 171 18.50 -25.43 6.48
N THR A 172 18.02 -25.84 7.66
CA THR A 172 18.88 -26.23 8.79
C THR A 172 19.62 -27.53 8.50
N LEU A 173 18.96 -28.51 7.87
CA LEU A 173 19.58 -29.80 7.54
C LEU A 173 20.76 -29.65 6.56
N VAL A 174 20.67 -28.75 5.59
CA VAL A 174 21.78 -28.45 4.67
C VAL A 174 22.81 -27.51 5.27
N GLY A 175 22.35 -26.50 6.01
CA GLY A 175 23.18 -25.40 6.51
C GLY A 175 24.07 -25.79 7.69
N VAL A 176 23.60 -26.62 8.60
CA VAL A 176 24.36 -27.02 9.80
C VAL A 176 25.61 -27.83 9.44
N GLU A 177 25.58 -28.59 8.35
CA GLU A 177 26.69 -29.47 7.97
C GLU A 177 27.68 -28.80 6.99
N ASN A 178 27.21 -27.85 6.18
CA ASN A 178 28.06 -27.18 5.17
C ASN A 178 28.60 -25.81 5.59
N TYR A 179 27.95 -25.13 6.53
CA TYR A 179 28.34 -23.80 6.97
C TYR A 179 28.29 -23.75 8.50
N PRO A 180 29.41 -24.00 9.21
CA PRO A 180 29.53 -23.54 10.59
C PRO A 180 29.48 -22.01 10.52
N TRP A 181 28.28 -21.46 10.61
CA TRP A 181 28.01 -20.04 10.54
C TRP A 181 28.60 -19.41 11.81
N GLU A 182 29.89 -19.11 11.79
CA GLU A 182 30.41 -18.02 12.60
C GLU A 182 29.73 -16.75 12.10
N PHE A 183 28.51 -16.49 12.58
CA PHE A 183 27.86 -15.20 12.54
C PHE A 183 28.69 -14.28 13.45
N ARG A 184 29.88 -13.91 12.98
CA ARG A 184 30.64 -12.81 13.52
C ARG A 184 29.88 -11.56 13.11
N TRP A 185 28.85 -11.24 13.91
CA TRP A 185 28.25 -9.91 13.97
C TRP A 185 29.41 -8.93 14.00
N SER A 186 29.74 -8.35 12.85
CA SER A 186 30.71 -7.27 12.81
C SER A 186 30.06 -6.16 13.61
N PRO A 187 30.62 -5.72 14.74
CA PRO A 187 30.02 -4.67 15.54
C PRO A 187 30.16 -3.37 14.74
N ALA A 188 29.22 -3.12 13.82
CA ALA A 188 29.05 -1.84 13.15
C ALA A 188 28.42 -0.81 14.11
N ARG A 189 28.83 -0.82 15.38
CA ARG A 189 28.26 -0.01 16.46
C ARG A 189 29.19 1.06 17.02
N GLU A 190 30.38 1.25 16.43
CA GLU A 190 31.36 2.22 16.96
C GLU A 190 31.49 3.52 16.14
N ARG A 191 30.93 3.63 14.93
CA ARG A 191 31.09 4.86 14.11
C ARG A 191 30.03 5.94 14.25
N LEU A 192 29.01 5.75 15.09
CA LEU A 192 27.99 6.79 15.35
C LEU A 192 28.13 7.47 16.73
N ARG A 193 29.21 7.19 17.47
CA ARG A 193 29.44 7.76 18.82
C ARG A 193 30.53 8.84 18.87
N GLU A 194 31.21 9.13 17.76
CA GLU A 194 32.27 10.16 17.70
C GLU A 194 31.85 11.46 16.98
N GLY A 195 30.61 11.58 16.51
CA GLY A 195 30.12 12.78 15.81
C GLY A 195 29.58 13.92 16.69
N GLY A 196 29.69 13.83 18.03
CA GLY A 196 28.99 14.74 18.95
C GLY A 196 29.84 15.23 20.12
N ARG A 197 30.89 16.02 19.83
CA ARG A 197 31.67 16.91 20.74
C ARG A 197 32.86 17.39 19.91
N SER A 198 33.24 18.65 19.80
CA SER A 198 32.93 19.87 20.52
C SER A 198 33.12 21.02 19.52
N ARG A 199 32.22 22.00 19.53
CA ARG A 199 32.51 23.33 18.96
C ARG A 199 32.22 24.35 20.05
N ASP A 200 33.01 24.22 21.11
CA ASP A 200 33.32 25.27 22.07
C ASP A 200 34.35 26.13 21.31
N GLY A 201 34.12 27.40 20.96
CA GLY A 201 33.80 28.49 21.88
C GLY A 201 35.12 29.02 22.45
N GLU A 202 35.41 30.33 22.28
CA GLU A 202 36.61 31.08 22.77
C GLU A 202 37.88 30.90 21.91
N ASP A 203 38.61 31.91 21.41
CA ASP A 203 38.74 33.36 21.62
C ASP A 203 39.18 34.00 20.27
N GLY A 204 38.73 35.17 19.83
CA GLY A 204 39.17 36.48 20.31
C GLY A 204 40.14 37.09 19.28
N ASP A 205 39.69 38.09 18.52
CA ASP A 205 40.60 39.12 17.98
C ASP A 205 39.82 40.38 17.57
N ASP A 206 40.49 41.50 17.80
CA ASP A 206 39.96 42.82 18.01
C ASP A 206 40.19 43.64 16.74
N GLY A 207 39.18 44.38 16.29
CA GLY A 207 39.31 45.15 15.05
C GLY A 207 38.29 46.27 14.95
N GLU A 208 38.63 47.40 15.56
CA GLU A 208 37.99 48.70 15.41
C GLU A 208 37.58 49.00 13.96
N GLY A 209 36.37 49.52 13.75
CA GLY A 209 36.04 50.04 12.44
C GLY A 209 34.60 50.44 12.15
N ARG A 210 34.22 51.61 12.66
CA ARG A 210 33.42 52.62 11.95
C ARG A 210 31.91 52.37 11.70
N LYS A 211 31.17 53.33 12.25
CA LYS A 211 30.17 54.20 11.62
C LYS A 211 28.74 53.66 11.50
N ASP A 212 27.90 54.21 12.37
CA ASP A 212 26.83 55.13 11.99
C ASP A 212 26.22 54.92 10.61
N SER A 213 25.02 54.34 10.56
CA SER A 213 23.87 54.78 9.73
C SER A 213 22.75 53.76 9.93
N GLU A 214 21.70 54.15 10.66
CA GLU A 214 20.42 54.60 10.10
C GLU A 214 19.41 53.44 10.03
N ASP A 215 18.49 53.47 11.00
CA ASP A 215 17.04 53.43 10.78
C ASP A 215 16.60 53.00 9.36
N ARG A 216 16.10 51.76 9.28
CA ARG A 216 15.05 51.31 8.36
C ARG A 216 14.19 50.35 9.16
N GLU A 217 13.08 50.81 9.75
CA GLU A 217 11.79 51.05 9.09
C GLU A 217 11.43 49.93 8.10
N ASP A 218 10.40 49.21 8.53
CA ASP A 218 9.23 48.81 7.76
C ASP A 218 9.34 47.72 6.69
N ASP A 219 8.19 47.04 6.58
CA ASP A 219 7.79 46.12 5.54
C ASP A 219 8.42 44.73 5.51
N LYS A 220 7.81 43.84 6.30
CA LYS A 220 7.48 42.50 5.78
C LYS A 220 5.99 42.24 5.87
N ASP A 221 5.30 42.90 4.94
CA ASP A 221 4.29 42.35 4.05
C ASP A 221 3.69 41.00 4.44
N ASP A 222 2.47 41.11 4.95
CA ASP A 222 1.29 40.35 4.54
C ASP A 222 1.45 39.62 3.19
N ARG A 223 1.79 38.33 3.24
CA ARG A 223 1.48 37.39 2.17
C ARG A 223 0.58 36.30 2.69
N GLY A 224 -0.68 36.37 2.27
CA GLY A 224 -1.66 35.31 2.45
C GLY A 224 -3.08 35.79 2.65
N ARG A 225 -3.44 36.96 2.11
CA ARG A 225 -4.82 37.43 2.05
C ARG A 225 -5.56 36.68 0.95
N ASN A 226 -6.68 36.07 1.34
CA ASN A 226 -7.83 35.64 0.56
C ASN A 226 -7.91 36.14 -0.89
N ASP A 227 -7.70 35.24 -1.85
CA ASP A 227 -8.11 35.41 -3.26
C ASP A 227 -9.36 34.55 -3.57
N SER A 228 -10.38 34.57 -2.71
CA SER A 228 -11.66 33.89 -2.96
C SER A 228 -12.87 34.83 -3.11
N GLU A 229 -12.67 36.15 -3.13
CA GLU A 229 -13.80 37.11 -3.23
C GLU A 229 -13.77 38.06 -4.44
N VAL A 230 -12.79 38.00 -5.34
CA VAL A 230 -12.71 38.90 -6.52
C VAL A 230 -13.10 38.22 -7.84
N SER A 231 -14.09 37.33 -7.81
CA SER A 231 -14.68 36.78 -9.06
C SER A 231 -16.21 36.70 -9.08
N ARG A 232 -16.91 37.20 -8.06
CA ARG A 232 -18.38 37.26 -8.07
C ARG A 232 -18.99 38.51 -8.71
N ASP A 233 -18.24 39.60 -8.88
CA ASP A 233 -18.79 40.85 -9.43
C ASP A 233 -18.59 41.06 -10.94
N ALA A 234 -17.91 40.13 -11.63
CA ALA A 234 -17.68 40.26 -13.08
C ALA A 234 -18.77 39.59 -13.95
N ASP A 235 -19.62 38.73 -13.38
CA ASP A 235 -20.59 37.95 -14.16
C ASP A 235 -22.02 38.53 -14.17
N GLU A 236 -22.36 39.44 -13.23
CA GLU A 236 -23.70 40.07 -13.24
C GLU A 236 -23.89 41.11 -14.36
N ARG A 237 -22.83 41.67 -14.94
CA ARG A 237 -22.99 42.69 -16.01
C ARG A 237 -23.17 42.10 -17.41
N ARG A 238 -23.16 40.77 -17.57
CA ARG A 238 -23.28 40.14 -18.89
C ARG A 238 -24.73 39.85 -19.31
N TRP A 239 -25.65 39.79 -18.36
CA TRP A 239 -27.06 39.48 -18.65
C TRP A 239 -27.89 40.70 -19.06
N ASP A 240 -27.50 41.91 -18.65
CA ASP A 240 -28.29 43.13 -18.87
C ASP A 240 -28.16 43.75 -20.29
N ARG A 241 -27.39 43.11 -21.20
CA ARG A 241 -27.23 43.56 -22.59
C ARG A 241 -27.94 42.66 -23.63
N ARG A 242 -28.76 41.70 -23.20
CA ARG A 242 -29.54 40.85 -24.12
C ARG A 242 -31.00 41.25 -24.28
N GLU A 243 -31.49 42.24 -23.54
CA GLU A 243 -32.89 42.69 -23.59
C GLU A 243 -33.10 44.15 -24.06
N ARG A 244 -32.21 44.66 -24.93
CA ARG A 244 -32.49 45.87 -25.72
C ARG A 244 -32.22 45.67 -27.19
#